data_AF-V4T6D9-F1
#
_entry.id   AF-V4T6D9-F1
#
_cell.length_a   1.000
_cell.length_b   1.000
_cell.length_c   1.000
_cell.angle_alpha   90.00
_cell.angle_beta   90.00
_cell.angle_gamma   90.00
#
_symmetry.space_group_name_H-M   'P 1'
#
loop_
_entity.id
_entity.type
_entity.pdbx_description
1 polymer ?
#
loop_
_entity_poly.entity_id
_entity_poly.type
_entity_poly.pdbx_seq_one_letter_code
_entity_poly.pdbx_strand_id
1 'polypeptide(L)' 'MSLRNNNITGPIPNSLFNLSKLEMLQASFNVIDGNIPSGIGNLSNLFHLDLRHNNLQ' A
#
# COMPACT_ATOMS: atom_id res chain seq x y z
N MET A 1 4.11 -1.45 -9.06
CA MET A 1 4.66 -0.13 -8.67
C MET A 1 5.58 -0.31 -7.48
N SER A 2 6.79 0.28 -7.51
CA SER A 2 7.72 0.25 -6.39
C SER A 2 7.92 1.66 -5.83
N LEU A 3 7.75 1.77 -4.52
CA LEU A 3 7.90 2.92 -3.65
C LEU A 3 8.80 2.58 -2.45
N ARG A 4 9.53 1.47 -2.53
CA ARG A 4 10.37 0.97 -1.44
C ARG A 4 11.46 1.98 -1.07
N ASN A 5 11.76 2.10 0.22
CA ASN A 5 12.86 2.91 0.74
C ASN A 5 12.73 4.39 0.40
N ASN A 6 11.60 4.98 0.78
CA ASN A 6 11.35 6.42 0.70
C ASN A 6 10.91 6.95 2.08
N ASN A 7 10.61 8.25 2.14
CA ASN A 7 10.09 8.92 3.33
C ASN A 7 8.60 9.21 3.19
N ILE A 8 7.83 8.28 2.61
CA ILE A 8 6.37 8.44 2.47
C ILE A 8 5.75 8.37 3.87
N THR A 9 4.90 9.35 4.19
CA THR A 9 4.26 9.54 5.49
C THR A 9 2.74 9.60 5.33
N GLY A 10 2.03 9.48 6.46
CA GLY A 10 0.57 9.52 6.51
C GLY A 10 -0.08 8.19 6.10
N PRO A 11 -1.42 8.15 6.06
CA PRO A 11 -2.16 6.91 5.83
C PRO A 11 -2.26 6.53 4.36
N ILE A 12 -2.53 5.24 4.11
CA ILE A 12 -2.82 4.74 2.77
C ILE A 12 -4.15 5.34 2.29
N PRO A 13 -4.19 6.08 1.16
CA PRO A 13 -5.41 6.71 0.68
C PRO A 13 -6.36 5.67 0.08
N ASN A 14 -7.67 5.82 0.33
CA ASN A 14 -8.70 4.94 -0.23
C ASN A 14 -8.70 4.87 -1.76
N SER A 15 -8.27 5.95 -2.43
CA SER A 15 -8.18 6.01 -3.89
C SER A 15 -7.18 5.02 -4.49
N LEU A 16 -6.17 4.57 -3.72
CA LEU A 16 -5.23 3.53 -4.16
C LEU A 16 -5.96 2.24 -4.55
N PHE A 17 -7.08 1.95 -3.88
CA PHE A 17 -7.88 0.75 -4.10
C PHE A 17 -8.81 0.82 -5.31
N ASN A 18 -8.83 1.95 -6.03
CA ASN A 18 -9.52 2.05 -7.33
C ASN A 18 -8.65 1.53 -8.48
N LEU A 19 -7.40 1.17 -8.23
CA LEU A 19 -6.47 0.67 -9.24
C LEU A 19 -6.67 -0.83 -9.48
N SER A 20 -7.81 -1.21 -10.06
CA SER A 20 -8.17 -2.63 -10.28
C SER A 20 -7.17 -3.41 -11.14
N LYS A 21 -6.36 -2.74 -11.96
CA LYS A 21 -5.29 -3.35 -12.77
C LYS A 21 -3.95 -3.46 -12.05
N LEU A 22 -3.86 -3.02 -10.78
CA LEU A 22 -2.61 -3.07 -10.03
C LEU A 22 -2.28 -4.51 -9.65
N GLU A 23 -1.15 -4.99 -10.15
CA GLU A 23 -0.69 -6.37 -9.92
C GLU A 23 0.29 -6.49 -8.75
N MET A 24 1.09 -5.44 -8.53
CA MET A 24 2.16 -5.44 -7.54
C MET A 24 2.29 -4.06 -6.90
N LEU A 25 2.35 -4.03 -5.58
CA LEU A 25 2.63 -2.83 -4.77
C LEU A 25 3.75 -3.12 -3.77
N GLN A 26 4.87 -2.44 -3.92
CA GLN A 26 5.96 -2.44 -2.94
C GLN A 26 6.09 -1.07 -2.31
N ALA A 27 5.72 -0.92 -1.04
CA ALA A 27 5.88 0.31 -0.27
C ALA A 27 6.61 0.07 1.06
N SER A 28 7.40 -1.00 1.13
CA SER A 28 8.20 -1.34 2.31
C SER A 28 9.28 -0.30 2.62
N PHE A 29 9.71 -0.21 3.88
CA PHE A 29 10.73 0.75 4.34
C PHE A 29 10.29 2.19 4.07
N ASN A 30 9.14 2.58 4.62
CA ASN A 30 8.62 3.93 4.62
C ASN A 30 8.13 4.28 6.04
N VAL A 31 7.42 5.39 6.17
CA VAL A 31 6.89 5.92 7.43
C VAL A 31 5.36 6.01 7.39
N ILE A 32 4.72 5.17 6.57
CA ILE A 32 3.25 5.13 6.39
C ILE A 32 2.62 4.68 7.72
N ASP A 33 1.55 5.36 8.13
CA ASP A 33 0.86 5.13 9.40
C ASP A 33 -0.64 4.81 9.22
N GLY A 34 -1.35 4.61 10.34
CA GLY A 34 -2.77 4.26 10.36
C GLY A 34 -3.04 2.79 10.02
N ASN A 35 -4.25 2.51 9.55
CA ASN A 35 -4.72 1.15 9.26
C ASN A 35 -4.69 0.87 7.76
N ILE A 36 -4.60 -0.39 7.38
CA ILE A 36 -4.86 -0.82 6.00
C ILE A 36 -6.36 -0.67 5.73
N PRO A 37 -6.79 0.16 4.77
CA PRO A 37 -8.21 0.34 4.52
C PRO A 37 -8.88 -0.92 3.96
N SER A 38 -10.15 -1.13 4.30
CA SER A 38 -10.95 -2.31 3.88
C SER A 38 -11.09 -2.44 2.36
N GLY A 39 -10.88 -1.34 1.63
CA GLY A 39 -10.86 -1.31 0.16
C GLY A 39 -9.79 -2.19 -0.48
N ILE A 40 -8.82 -2.74 0.27
CA ILE A 40 -7.77 -3.60 -0.30
C ILE A 40 -8.31 -4.81 -1.07
N GLY A 41 -9.51 -5.29 -0.75
CA GLY A 41 -10.20 -6.33 -1.52
C GLY A 41 -10.56 -5.93 -2.96
N ASN A 42 -10.60 -4.63 -3.30
CA ASN A 42 -10.90 -4.16 -4.65
C ASN A 42 -9.72 -4.31 -5.62
N LEU A 43 -8.51 -4.56 -5.10
CA LEU A 43 -7.31 -4.81 -5.91
C LEU A 43 -7.30 -6.26 -6.41
N SER A 44 -8.29 -6.63 -7.21
CA SER A 44 -8.56 -8.02 -7.61
C SER A 44 -7.43 -8.68 -8.43
N ASN A 45 -6.57 -7.89 -9.07
CA ASN A 45 -5.40 -8.39 -9.81
C ASN A 45 -4.10 -8.37 -9.00
N LEU A 46 -4.13 -7.89 -7.75
CA LEU A 46 -2.94 -7.77 -6.91
C LEU A 46 -2.49 -9.16 -6.45
N PHE A 47 -1.29 -9.55 -6.87
CA PHE A 47 -0.66 -10.81 -6.44
C PHE A 47 0.53 -10.58 -5.51
N HIS A 48 1.04 -9.34 -5.41
CA HIS A 48 2.15 -9.01 -4.52
C HIS A 48 1.92 -7.68 -3.80
N LEU A 49 1.90 -7.75 -2.46
CA LEU A 49 1.81 -6.61 -1.58
C LEU A 49 2.94 -6.66 -0.54
N ASP A 50 3.79 -5.63 -0.53
CA ASP A 50 4.84 -5.48 0.47
C ASP A 50 4.72 -4.12 1.18
N LEU A 51 4.25 -4.16 2.43
CA LEU A 51 4.10 -3.00 3.32
C LEU A 51 5.03 -3.08 4.55
N ARG A 52 5.99 -4.01 4.56
CA ARG A 52 6.87 -4.24 5.73
C ARG A 52 7.68 -3.00 6.08
N HIS A 53 8.06 -2.85 7.34
CA HIS A 53 8.83 -1.68 7.82
C HIS A 53 8.10 -0.36 7.52
N ASN A 54 6.87 -0.26 8.02
CA ASN A 54 6.04 0.95 8.12
C ASN A 54 5.45 1.00 9.54
N ASN A 55 4.72 2.07 9.86
CA ASN A 55 4.06 2.30 11.15
C ASN A 55 2.56 1.93 11.11
N LEU A 56 2.20 0.90 10.34
CA LEU A 56 0.81 0.44 10.17
C LEU A 56 0.35 -0.35 11.41
N GLN A 57 -0.92 -0.15 11.81
CA GLN A 57 -1.59 -0.88 12.90
C GLN A 57 -2.19 -2.23 12.46
#